data_AF-A0A6I2X8A8-F1
#
_entry.id   AF-A0A6I2X8A8-F1
#
_cell.length_a   1.000
_cell.length_b   1.000
_cell.length_c   1.000
_cell.angle_alpha   90.00
_cell.angle_beta   90.00
_cell.angle_gamma   90.00
#
_symmetry.space_group_name_H-M   'P 1'
#
loop_
_entity.id
_entity.type
_entity.pdbx_description
1 polymer ?
#
loop_
_entity_poly.entity_id
_entity_poly.type
_entity_poly.pdbx_seq_one_letter_code
_entity_poly.pdbx_strand_id
1 'polypeptide(L)' 'MTIAHPELEGIGNYEYGWSDKSEAGTNAKRGLNEDVVRDISSKKSEPQ' A
#
# COMPACT_ATOMS: atom_id res chain seq x y z
N MET A 1 24.04 -13.05 8.08
CA MET A 1 25.16 -12.32 7.44
C MET A 1 24.54 -11.53 6.31
N THR A 2 24.28 -10.23 6.52
CA THR A 2 23.73 -9.35 5.49
C THR A 2 24.86 -8.97 4.54
N ILE A 3 24.65 -9.21 3.24
CA ILE A 3 25.62 -8.82 2.20
C ILE A 3 25.53 -7.31 2.06
N ALA A 4 26.68 -6.63 2.20
CA ALA A 4 26.77 -5.21 1.91
C ALA A 4 26.82 -5.01 0.40
N HIS A 5 26.06 -4.02 -0.10
CA HIS A 5 25.96 -3.66 -1.52
C HIS A 5 26.63 -2.30 -1.74
N PRO A 6 27.98 -2.25 -1.84
CA PRO A 6 28.73 -1.00 -1.98
C PRO A 6 28.39 -0.24 -3.27
N GLU A 7 27.86 -0.92 -4.29
CA GLU A 7 27.36 -0.31 -5.53
C GLU A 7 26.20 0.68 -5.30
N LEU A 8 25.52 0.59 -4.16
CA LEU A 8 24.38 1.46 -3.83
C LEU A 8 24.82 2.81 -3.23
N GLU A 9 26.09 2.97 -2.80
CA GLU A 9 26.55 4.19 -2.11
C GLU A 9 26.59 5.43 -3.02
N GLY A 10 26.74 5.25 -4.34
CA GLY A 10 26.90 6.33 -5.31
C GLY A 10 25.65 6.68 -6.14
N ILE A 11 24.60 5.85 -6.07
CA ILE A 11 23.38 6.02 -6.89
C ILE A 11 22.32 6.92 -6.24
N GLY A 12 22.58 7.40 -5.01
CA GLY A 12 21.66 8.25 -4.26
C GLY A 12 20.38 7.53 -3.84
N ASN A 13 19.48 8.25 -3.17
CA ASN A 13 18.15 7.73 -2.88
C ASN A 13 17.29 7.78 -4.14
N TYR A 14 16.39 6.82 -4.30
CA TYR A 14 15.44 6.81 -5.41
C TYR A 14 14.38 7.90 -5.19
N GLU A 15 14.53 9.03 -5.89
CA GLU A 15 13.68 10.23 -5.73
C GLU A 15 12.37 10.18 -6.54
N TYR A 16 12.19 9.18 -7.42
CA TYR A 16 11.10 9.15 -8.38
C TYR A 16 10.09 8.05 -8.04
N GLY A 17 8.94 8.38 -7.45
CA GLY A 17 7.91 7.37 -7.18
C GLY A 17 6.62 7.99 -6.69
N TRP A 18 5.57 7.18 -6.58
CA TRP A 18 4.34 7.58 -5.89
C TRP A 18 4.63 7.62 -4.38
N SER A 19 5.20 8.74 -3.92
CA SER A 19 5.44 9.00 -2.49
C SER A 19 4.23 9.63 -1.80
N ASP A 20 3.04 9.49 -2.39
CA ASP A 20 1.82 9.92 -1.72
C ASP A 20 1.61 9.07 -0.48
N LYS A 21 1.51 9.75 0.67
CA LYS A 21 0.94 9.13 1.86
C LYS A 21 -0.45 8.63 1.48
N SER A 22 -0.64 7.31 1.52
CA SER A 22 -1.98 6.74 1.41
C SER A 22 -2.70 6.87 2.76
N GLU A 23 -3.02 8.09 3.18
CA GLU A 23 -3.86 8.31 4.38
C GLU A 23 -5.19 7.55 4.24
N ALA A 24 -5.74 7.53 3.02
CA ALA A 24 -6.91 6.75 2.64
C ALA A 24 -6.75 5.23 2.87
N GLY A 25 -5.52 4.71 2.81
CA GLY A 25 -5.20 3.30 3.03
C GLY A 25 -4.93 2.93 4.49
N THR A 26 -4.77 3.90 5.39
CA THR A 26 -4.35 3.67 6.79
C THR A 26 -5.33 2.75 7.54
N ASN A 27 -6.63 2.89 7.25
CA ASN A 27 -7.69 2.11 7.89
C ASN A 27 -8.17 0.94 7.00
N ALA A 28 -7.51 0.67 5.87
CA ALA A 28 -7.90 -0.42 5.00
C ALA A 28 -7.60 -1.77 5.67
N LYS A 29 -8.64 -2.59 5.82
CA LYS A 29 -8.46 -3.98 6.27
C LYS A 29 -7.65 -4.75 5.24
N ARG A 30 -6.64 -5.51 5.69
CA ARG A 30 -5.85 -6.40 4.83
C ARG A 30 -6.58 -7.72 4.61
N GLY A 31 -6.48 -8.25 3.40
CA GLY A 31 -7.10 -9.53 3.00
C GLY A 31 -8.52 -9.36 2.45
N LEU A 32 -8.98 -10.39 1.73
CA LEU A 32 -10.33 -10.45 1.17
C LEU A 32 -11.16 -11.50 1.90
N ASN A 33 -12.30 -11.07 2.44
CA ASN A 33 -13.34 -11.94 3.01
C ASN A 33 -14.71 -11.28 2.79
N GLU A 34 -15.80 -11.99 3.10
CA GLU A 34 -17.16 -11.47 2.88
C GLU A 34 -17.43 -10.14 3.60
N ASP A 35 -16.91 -9.98 4.82
CA ASP A 35 -17.11 -8.77 5.61
C ASP A 35 -16.43 -7.55 4.96
N VAL A 36 -15.24 -7.73 4.39
CA VAL A 36 -14.51 -6.69 3.64
C VAL A 36 -15.26 -6.33 2.36
N VAL A 37 -15.83 -7.33 1.66
CA VAL A 37 -16.62 -7.09 0.44
C VAL A 37 -17.90 -6.31 0.75
N ARG A 38 -18.66 -6.69 1.79
CA ARG A 38 -19.87 -5.95 2.22
C ARG A 38 -19.56 -4.52 2.67
N ASP A 39 -18.48 -4.33 3.42
CA ASP A 39 -18.03 -3.00 3.86
C ASP A 39 -17.69 -2.10 2.66
N ILE A 40 -16.98 -2.61 1.64
CA ILE A 40 -16.67 -1.86 0.42
C ILE A 40 -17.94 -1.56 -0.39
N SER A 41 -18.81 -2.55 -0.58
CA SER A 41 -20.07 -2.40 -1.34
C SER A 41 -20.98 -1.33 -0.72
N SER A 42 -21.14 -1.32 0.61
CA SER A 42 -21.94 -0.31 1.32
C SER A 42 -21.36 1.11 1.19
N LYS A 43 -20.04 1.26 1.23
CA LYS A 43 -19.35 2.55 1.01
C LYS A 43 -19.52 3.06 -0.43
N LYS A 44 -19.72 2.15 -1.38
CA LYS A 44 -19.92 2.47 -2.80
C LYS A 44 -21.39 2.62 -3.20
N SER A 45 -22.33 2.41 -2.28
CA SER A 45 -23.76 2.38 -2.56
C SER A 45 -24.13 1.35 -3.64
N GLU A 46 -23.42 0.21 -3.67
CA GLU A 46 -23.71 -0.87 -4.60
C GLU A 46 -24.92 -1.70 -4.14
N PRO A 47 -25.72 -2.27 -5.07
CA PRO A 47 -26.76 -3.24 -4.73
C PRO A 47 -26.17 -4.50 -4.08
N GLN A 48 -26.95 -5.14 -3.20
CA GLN A 48 -26.59 -6.40 -2.53
C GLN A 48 -26.81 -7.62 -3.43
#